data_AF-A0A436S635-F1
#
_entry.id   AF-A0A436S635-F1
#
_cell.length_a   1.000
_cell.length_b   1.000
_cell.length_c   1.000
_cell.angle_alpha   90.00
_cell.angle_beta   90.00
_cell.angle_gamma   90.00
#
_symmetry.space_group_name_H-M   'P 1'
#
loop_
_entity.id
_entity.type
_entity.pdbx_description
1 polymer ?
#
loop_
_entity_poly.entity_id
_entity_poly.type
_entity_poly.pdbx_seq_one_letter_code
_entity_poly.pdbx_strand_id
1 'polypeptide(L)'
;MLHKESPAPPIKVDDWLRGEPLANFHPGKVYLLEFWATWCAPCVAVMPHLTQLQEKYQDSGFEVIGVAAGEKGPTAEETRTSLDAWLTERFPNLNYRIAFDYTGEMNRLWMEP
;
A
#
# COMPACT_ATOMS: atom_id res chain seq x y z
N MET A 1 -3.80 17.32 -5.84
CA MET A 1 -4.79 16.38 -6.44
C MET A 1 -4.22 15.81 -7.73
N LEU A 2 -4.35 14.50 -7.95
CA LEU A 2 -3.88 13.88 -9.19
C LEU A 2 -4.79 14.26 -10.37
N HIS A 3 -4.16 14.74 -11.44
CA HIS A 3 -4.83 14.93 -12.73
C HIS A 3 -4.54 13.75 -13.65
N LYS A 4 -5.56 13.31 -14.37
CA LYS A 4 -5.41 12.34 -15.46
C LYS A 4 -4.29 12.83 -16.41
N GLU A 5 -3.38 11.93 -16.79
CA GLU A 5 -2.20 12.18 -17.66
C GLU A 5 -1.00 12.90 -17.03
N SER A 6 -1.06 13.27 -15.75
CA SER A 6 0.14 13.71 -15.02
C SER A 6 1.03 12.52 -14.63
N PRO A 7 2.36 12.69 -14.56
CA PRO A 7 3.24 11.68 -13.98
C PRO A 7 2.80 11.32 -12.56
N ALA A 8 2.85 10.03 -12.24
CA ALA A 8 2.62 9.57 -10.88
C ALA A 8 3.67 10.20 -9.93
N PRO A 9 3.27 10.71 -8.75
CA PRO A 9 4.22 11.15 -7.73
C PRO A 9 5.17 10.01 -7.33
N PRO A 10 6.33 10.32 -6.72
CA PRO A 10 7.26 9.28 -6.29
C PRO A 10 6.69 8.45 -5.13
N ILE A 11 7.22 7.25 -4.97
CA ILE A 11 7.00 6.42 -3.78
C ILE A 11 8.00 6.87 -2.71
N LYS A 12 7.50 7.39 -1.59
CA LYS A 12 8.27 7.81 -0.42
C LYS A 12 7.64 7.23 0.83
N VAL A 13 7.97 5.98 1.10
CA VAL A 13 7.42 5.19 2.22
C VAL A 13 8.51 5.03 3.28
N ASP A 14 8.10 4.87 4.54
CA ASP A 14 9.01 4.65 5.65
C ASP A 14 9.60 3.24 5.62
N ASP A 15 8.79 2.24 5.25
CA ASP A 15 9.26 0.87 5.04
C ASP A 15 8.29 0.03 4.19
N TRP A 16 8.68 -1.21 3.90
CA TRP A 16 7.85 -2.25 3.28
C TRP A 16 7.58 -3.37 4.28
N LEU A 17 6.29 -3.65 4.50
CA LEU A 17 5.84 -4.74 5.37
C LEU A 17 5.74 -6.06 4.61
N ARG A 18 5.34 -6.02 3.34
CA ARG A 18 5.19 -7.22 2.50
C ARG A 18 5.75 -6.96 1.10
N GLY A 19 6.35 -8.00 0.53
CA GLY A 19 6.94 -7.99 -0.82
C GLY A 19 8.22 -7.16 -0.92
N GLU A 20 8.89 -7.27 -2.06
CA GLU A 20 10.14 -6.56 -2.30
C GLU A 20 9.91 -5.05 -2.45
N PRO A 21 10.79 -4.19 -1.90
CA PRO A 21 10.71 -2.75 -2.06
C PRO A 21 10.59 -2.31 -3.52
N LEU A 22 9.67 -1.38 -3.81
CA LEU A 22 9.53 -0.78 -5.13
C LEU A 22 10.13 0.63 -5.14
N ALA A 23 11.30 0.77 -5.77
CA ALA A 23 11.98 2.07 -5.87
C ALA A 23 11.29 3.03 -6.86
N ASN A 24 10.79 2.51 -7.99
CA ASN A 24 10.17 3.31 -9.06
C ASN A 24 9.09 2.52 -9.80
N PHE A 25 8.15 3.23 -10.41
CA PHE A 25 7.21 2.64 -11.36
C PHE A 25 7.90 2.31 -12.68
N HIS A 26 7.48 1.20 -13.30
CA HIS A 26 8.04 0.74 -14.57
C HIS A 26 7.05 1.00 -15.71
N PRO A 27 7.52 1.52 -16.86
CA PRO A 27 6.70 1.67 -18.06
C PRO A 27 6.06 0.33 -18.48
N GLY A 28 4.82 0.39 -18.99
CA GLY A 28 4.08 -0.79 -19.45
C GLY A 28 3.44 -1.63 -18.34
N LYS A 29 3.63 -1.25 -17.07
CA LYS A 29 2.89 -1.83 -15.94
C LYS A 29 1.75 -0.93 -15.49
N VAL A 30 0.70 -1.56 -14.97
CA VAL A 30 -0.42 -0.87 -14.33
C VAL A 30 -0.32 -1.09 -12.83
N TYR A 31 -0.28 0.00 -12.07
CA TYR A 31 -0.21 -0.03 -10.62
C TYR A 31 -1.53 0.45 -10.01
N LEU A 32 -2.08 -0.32 -9.08
CA LEU A 32 -3.19 0.09 -8.23
C LEU A 32 -2.65 0.41 -6.83
N LEU A 33 -2.70 1.68 -6.45
CA LEU A 33 -2.38 2.10 -5.08
C LEU A 33 -3.68 2.17 -4.27
N GLU A 34 -3.75 1.39 -3.20
CA GLU A 34 -4.85 1.44 -2.23
C GLU A 34 -4.33 2.04 -0.91
N PHE A 35 -4.80 3.23 -0.56
CA PHE A 35 -4.47 3.85 0.73
C PHE A 35 -5.45 3.35 1.79
N TRP A 36 -4.94 2.73 2.85
CA TRP A 36 -5.76 2.07 3.86
C TRP A 36 -5.18 2.21 5.28
N ALA A 37 -5.99 1.87 6.27
CA ALA A 37 -5.57 1.75 7.66
C ALA A 37 -6.38 0.65 8.37
N THR A 38 -5.86 0.11 9.46
CA THR A 38 -6.48 -0.95 10.28
C THR A 38 -7.83 -0.54 10.84
N TRP A 39 -8.02 0.75 11.13
CA TRP A 39 -9.28 1.32 11.59
C TRP A 39 -10.26 1.64 10.45
N CYS A 40 -9.81 1.63 9.19
CA CYS A 40 -10.68 1.83 8.03
C CYS A 40 -11.37 0.51 7.66
N ALA A 41 -12.49 0.21 8.33
CA ALA A 41 -13.28 -1.00 8.08
C ALA A 41 -13.59 -1.28 6.57
N PRO A 42 -14.04 -0.31 5.75
CA PRO A 42 -14.28 -0.58 4.34
C PRO A 42 -12.99 -0.88 3.55
N CYS A 43 -11.87 -0.22 3.88
CA CYS A 43 -10.58 -0.50 3.26
C CYS A 43 -10.12 -1.93 3.58
N VAL A 44 -10.23 -2.34 4.85
CA VAL A 44 -9.90 -3.70 5.30
C VAL A 44 -10.79 -4.74 4.61
N ALA A 45 -12.07 -4.44 4.40
CA ALA A 45 -13.01 -5.32 3.71
C ALA A 45 -12.67 -5.53 2.22
N VAL A 46 -12.00 -4.58 1.56
CA VAL A 46 -11.63 -4.71 0.14
C VAL A 46 -10.33 -5.50 -0.08
N MET A 47 -9.45 -5.63 0.93
CA MET A 47 -8.15 -6.30 0.80
C MET A 47 -8.22 -7.71 0.18
N PRO A 48 -9.16 -8.61 0.55
CA PRO A 48 -9.29 -9.92 -0.09
C PRO A 48 -9.64 -9.85 -1.58
N HIS A 49 -10.37 -8.81 -2.01
CA HIS A 49 -10.67 -8.58 -3.43
C HIS A 49 -9.43 -8.09 -4.18
N LEU A 50 -8.58 -7.30 -3.53
CA LEU A 50 -7.30 -6.87 -4.08
C LEU A 50 -6.34 -8.05 -4.26
N THR A 51 -6.31 -9.00 -3.32
CA THR A 51 -5.56 -10.26 -3.46
C THR A 51 -5.99 -11.04 -4.71
N GLN A 52 -7.30 -11.18 -4.94
CA GLN A 52 -7.84 -11.85 -6.13
C GLN A 52 -7.51 -11.08 -7.42
N LEU A 53 -7.52 -9.75 -7.36
CA LEU A 53 -7.19 -8.90 -8.51
C LEU A 53 -5.71 -9.03 -8.87
N GLN A 54 -4.82 -9.01 -7.88
CA GLN A 54 -3.39 -9.27 -8.06
C GLN A 54 -3.17 -10.64 -8.72
N GLU A 55 -3.75 -11.70 -8.15
CA GLU A 55 -3.66 -13.07 -8.69
C GLU A 55 -4.09 -13.16 -10.15
N LYS A 56 -5.20 -12.50 -10.50
CA LYS A 56 -5.77 -12.57 -11.84
C LYS A 56 -4.95 -11.86 -12.90
N TYR A 57 -4.26 -10.76 -12.55
CA TYR A 57 -3.65 -9.86 -13.54
C TYR A 57 -2.13 -9.70 -13.40
N GLN A 58 -1.48 -10.32 -12.42
CA GLN A 58 -0.03 -10.21 -12.20
C GLN A 58 0.79 -10.55 -13.46
N ASP A 59 0.41 -11.59 -14.20
CA ASP A 59 1.10 -12.01 -15.42
C ASP A 59 0.85 -11.07 -16.62
N SER A 60 -0.09 -10.13 -16.48
CA SER A 60 -0.43 -9.10 -17.47
C SER A 60 0.21 -7.73 -17.15
N GLY A 61 1.16 -7.69 -16.21
CA GLY A 61 1.84 -6.45 -15.82
C GLY A 61 1.04 -5.57 -14.85
N PHE A 62 0.11 -6.17 -14.09
CA PHE A 62 -0.64 -5.47 -13.05
C PHE A 62 -0.03 -5.71 -11.66
N GLU A 63 0.07 -4.67 -10.85
CA GLU A 63 0.55 -4.75 -9.47
C GLU A 63 -0.29 -3.91 -8.51
N VAL A 64 -0.72 -4.52 -7.41
CA VAL A 64 -1.35 -3.85 -6.28
C VAL A 64 -0.27 -3.42 -5.27
N ILE A 65 -0.42 -2.21 -4.75
CA ILE A 65 0.36 -1.68 -3.63
C ILE A 65 -0.62 -1.16 -2.58
N GLY A 66 -0.71 -1.83 -1.44
CA GLY A 66 -1.43 -1.31 -0.28
C GLY A 66 -0.54 -0.36 0.49
N VAL A 67 -0.93 0.91 0.61
CA VAL A 67 -0.24 1.92 1.40
C VAL A 67 -0.94 2.04 2.75
N ALA A 68 -0.34 1.46 3.79
CA ALA A 68 -0.82 1.60 5.15
C ALA A 68 -0.51 3.02 5.64
N ALA A 69 -1.51 3.88 5.53
CA ALA A 69 -1.39 5.32 5.72
C ALA A 69 -2.37 5.78 6.80
N GLY A 70 -1.84 6.33 7.89
CA GLY A 70 -2.64 6.80 9.02
C GLY A 70 -2.77 5.81 10.18
N GLU A 71 -1.91 4.79 10.25
CA GLU A 71 -1.67 4.11 11.52
C GLU A 71 -1.10 5.08 12.56
N LYS A 72 -1.44 4.86 13.84
CA LYS A 72 -0.96 5.69 14.94
C LYS A 72 -0.40 4.80 16.04
N GLY A 73 0.79 5.13 16.49
CA GLY A 73 1.43 4.54 17.65
C GLY A 73 2.50 5.50 18.20
N PRO A 74 3.19 5.11 19.29
CA PRO A 74 4.17 5.99 19.93
C PRO A 74 5.40 6.23 19.06
N THR A 75 5.82 5.21 18.30
CA THR A 75 6.96 5.26 17.38
C THR A 75 6.66 4.56 16.06
N ALA A 76 7.41 4.87 15.02
CA ALA A 76 7.33 4.19 13.72
C ALA A 76 7.59 2.68 13.86
N GLU A 77 8.60 2.29 14.65
CA GLU A 77 9.00 0.90 14.84
C GLU A 77 7.92 0.06 15.55
N GLU A 78 7.34 0.58 16.63
CA GLU A 78 6.27 -0.12 17.35
C GLU A 78 5.00 -0.22 16.51
N THR A 79 4.66 0.85 15.77
CA THR A 79 3.50 0.88 14.87
C THR A 79 3.67 -0.13 13.75
N ARG A 80 4.85 -0.15 13.11
CA ARG A 80 5.21 -1.12 12.07
C ARG A 80 5.11 -2.55 12.59
N THR A 81 5.67 -2.83 13.76
CA THR A 81 5.67 -4.18 14.37
C THR A 81 4.24 -4.65 14.67
N SER A 82 3.42 -3.76 15.23
CA SER A 82 2.01 -4.07 15.52
C SER A 82 1.21 -4.33 14.24
N LEU A 83 1.45 -3.52 13.20
CA LEU A 83 0.81 -3.67 11.90
C LEU A 83 1.25 -4.95 11.19
N ASP A 84 2.54 -5.31 11.29
CA ASP A 84 3.11 -6.53 10.73
C ASP A 84 2.44 -7.79 11.31
N ALA A 85 2.28 -7.82 12.64
CA ALA A 85 1.59 -8.89 13.34
C ALA A 85 0.11 -8.96 12.93
N TRP A 86 -0.57 -7.81 12.88
CA TRP A 86 -1.97 -7.72 12.48
C TRP A 86 -2.19 -8.23 11.05
N LEU A 87 -1.32 -7.88 10.10
CA LEU A 87 -1.37 -8.38 8.72
C LEU A 87 -1.21 -9.90 8.67
N THR A 88 -0.26 -10.45 9.42
CA THR A 88 -0.02 -11.90 9.50
C THR A 88 -1.24 -12.66 10.02
N GLU A 89 -1.89 -12.13 11.07
CA GLU A 89 -3.06 -12.75 11.66
C GLU A 89 -4.30 -12.64 10.77
N ARG A 90 -4.54 -11.45 10.20
CA ARG A 90 -5.80 -11.12 9.50
C ARG A 90 -5.78 -11.48 8.03
N PHE A 91 -4.60 -11.44 7.40
CA PHE A 91 -4.40 -11.65 5.97
C PHE A 91 -3.19 -12.56 5.68
N PRO A 92 -3.18 -13.80 6.17
CA PRO A 92 -2.05 -14.72 6.00
C PRO A 92 -1.72 -15.05 4.54
N ASN A 93 -2.68 -14.88 3.63
CA ASN A 93 -2.54 -15.18 2.20
C ASN A 93 -2.41 -13.92 1.33
N LEU A 94 -2.10 -12.76 1.91
CA LEU A 94 -1.91 -11.52 1.15
C LEU A 94 -0.72 -11.68 0.19
N ASN A 95 -0.95 -11.40 -1.09
CA ASN A 95 -0.02 -11.72 -2.18
C ASN A 95 0.51 -10.47 -2.91
N TYR A 96 0.27 -9.28 -2.37
CA TYR A 96 0.71 -8.00 -2.95
C TYR A 96 1.56 -7.20 -1.97
N ARG A 97 2.19 -6.12 -2.45
CA ARG A 97 3.08 -5.31 -1.61
C ARG A 97 2.30 -4.49 -0.60
N ILE A 98 2.84 -4.38 0.61
CA ILE A 98 2.35 -3.43 1.61
C ILE A 98 3.46 -2.45 1.95
N ALA A 99 3.22 -1.19 1.65
CA ALA A 99 4.05 -0.07 2.06
C ALA A 99 3.54 0.52 3.39
N PHE A 100 4.46 0.99 4.21
CA PHE A 100 4.18 1.66 5.48
C PHE A 100 4.49 3.15 5.36
N ASP A 101 3.47 3.99 5.57
CA ASP A 101 3.57 5.46 5.54
C ASP A 101 3.19 6.03 6.91
N TYR A 102 4.17 6.02 7.82
CA TYR A 102 4.03 6.57 9.18
C TYR A 102 4.15 8.09 9.18
N THR A 103 5.05 8.62 8.37
CA THR A 103 5.31 10.06 8.26
C THR A 103 4.21 10.80 7.53
N GLY A 104 3.41 10.10 6.71
CA GLY A 104 2.34 10.69 5.90
C GLY A 104 2.84 11.30 4.59
N GLU A 105 4.09 11.05 4.18
CA GLU A 105 4.65 11.58 2.95
C GLU A 105 3.92 11.04 1.71
N MET A 106 3.46 9.79 1.73
CA MET A 106 2.64 9.27 0.62
C MET A 106 1.30 9.99 0.57
N ASN A 107 0.61 10.14 1.71
CA ASN A 107 -0.63 10.92 1.76
C ASN A 107 -0.45 12.33 1.21
N ARG A 108 0.61 13.03 1.63
CA ARG A 108 0.92 14.39 1.20
C ARG A 108 1.18 14.48 -0.31
N LEU A 109 1.94 13.54 -0.88
CA LEU A 109 2.29 13.57 -2.29
C LEU A 109 1.15 13.16 -3.22
N TRP A 110 0.26 12.27 -2.77
CA TRP A 110 -0.72 11.62 -3.63
C TRP A 110 -2.15 12.14 -3.44
N MET A 111 -2.52 12.56 -2.23
CA MET A 111 -3.90 12.90 -1.90
C MET A 111 -4.12 14.39 -1.58
N GLU A 112 -3.08 15.12 -1.20
CA GLU A 112 -3.22 16.55 -0.93
C GLU A 112 -3.25 17.39 -2.23
N PRO A 113 -3.90 18.58 -2.23
CA PRO A 113 -4.03 19.48 -3.38
C PRO A 113 -2.71 19.88 -4.04
#